data_AF-J9E614-F1
#
_entry.id   AF-J9E614-F1
#
_cell.length_a   1.000
_cell.length_b   1.000
_cell.length_c   1.000
_cell.angle_alpha   90.00
_cell.angle_beta   90.00
_cell.angle_gamma   90.00
#
_symmetry.space_group_name_H-M   'P 1'
#
loop_
_entity.id
_entity.type
_entity.pdbx_description
1 polymer ?
#
loop_
_entity_poly.entity_id
_entity_poly.type
_entity_poly.pdbx_seq_one_letter_code
_entity_poly.pdbx_strand_id
1 'polypeptide(L)'
;MFVGNHEYYYGDTNEWLHYFTTKFNITVLHNENRNLCSSSGDCICVAGVDDFFTEKLRIPGHHMDAERALSGCSETQPTILLVHQPNGASKILRNTKKRIDLILSG
;
A
#
# COMPACT_ATOMS: atom_id res chain seq x y z
N MET A 1 7.21 0.24 3.77
CA MET A 1 7.61 0.87 2.50
C MET A 1 6.60 0.45 1.45
N PHE A 2 6.26 1.32 0.50
CA PHE A 2 5.48 0.94 -0.66
C PHE A 2 6.33 1.25 -1.89
N VAL A 3 6.28 0.37 -2.88
CA VAL A 3 7.15 0.46 -4.05
C VAL A 3 6.62 1.53 -4.99
N GLY A 4 7.53 2.33 -5.53
CA GLY A 4 7.21 3.33 -6.52
C GLY A 4 7.48 2.91 -7.95
N ASN A 5 7.00 3.72 -8.89
CA ASN A 5 7.23 3.54 -10.32
C ASN A 5 8.72 3.53 -10.67
N HIS A 6 9.54 4.30 -9.97
CA HIS A 6 10.97 4.37 -10.29
C HIS A 6 11.70 3.06 -10.01
N GLU A 7 11.26 2.30 -9.01
CA GLU A 7 11.73 0.94 -8.73
C GLU A 7 11.39 -0.04 -9.86
N TYR A 8 10.30 0.17 -10.60
CA TYR A 8 9.99 -0.61 -11.81
C TYR A 8 10.75 -0.14 -13.07
N TYR A 9 11.29 1.08 -13.07
CA TYR A 9 12.03 1.62 -14.21
C TYR A 9 13.51 1.19 -14.24
N TYR A 10 14.11 0.85 -13.09
CA TYR A 10 15.52 0.53 -12.96
C TYR A 10 15.76 -0.86 -12.33
N GLY A 11 15.54 -1.93 -13.10
CA GLY A 11 16.00 -3.29 -12.77
C GLY A 11 14.93 -4.27 -12.28
N ASP A 12 15.37 -5.50 -11.96
CA ASP A 12 14.50 -6.60 -11.50
C ASP A 12 13.94 -6.27 -10.12
N THR A 13 12.66 -5.90 -10.07
CA THR A 13 11.95 -5.46 -8.86
C THR A 13 11.98 -6.50 -7.75
N ASN A 14 12.09 -7.78 -8.09
CA ASN A 14 12.14 -8.87 -7.11
C ASN A 14 13.43 -8.88 -6.30
N GLU A 15 14.58 -8.53 -6.89
CA GLU A 15 15.86 -8.51 -6.18
C GLU A 15 15.91 -7.39 -5.13
N TRP A 16 15.41 -6.20 -5.47
CA TRP A 16 15.39 -5.07 -4.54
C TRP A 16 14.39 -5.27 -3.41
N LEU A 17 13.19 -5.77 -3.70
CA LEU A 17 12.22 -6.15 -2.68
C LEU A 17 12.81 -7.20 -1.73
N HIS A 18 13.45 -8.23 -2.29
CA HIS A 18 14.14 -9.25 -1.49
C HIS A 18 15.25 -8.66 -0.62
N TYR A 19 16.06 -7.74 -1.15
CA TYR A 19 17.11 -7.07 -0.40
C TYR A 19 16.57 -6.21 0.75
N PHE A 20 15.54 -5.38 0.52
CA PHE A 20 14.94 -4.56 1.58
C PHE A 20 14.28 -5.38 2.67
N THR A 21 13.59 -6.47 2.31
CA THR A 21 12.96 -7.35 3.28
C THR A 21 13.99 -8.16 4.07
N THR A 22 15.05 -8.67 3.42
CA THR A 22 16.05 -9.53 4.09
C THR A 22 17.14 -8.77 4.84
N LYS A 23 17.52 -7.56 4.40
CA LYS A 23 18.62 -6.79 5.01
C LYS A 23 18.17 -5.67 5.93
N PHE A 24 17.01 -5.08 5.68
CA PHE A 24 16.50 -3.95 6.46
C PHE A 24 15.20 -4.26 7.22
N ASN A 25 14.70 -5.50 7.13
CA ASN A 25 13.48 -5.96 7.77
C ASN A 25 12.26 -5.08 7.42
N ILE A 26 12.25 -4.53 6.21
CA ILE A 26 11.19 -3.66 5.72
C ILE A 26 10.05 -4.54 5.20
N THR A 27 8.86 -4.34 5.77
CA THR A 27 7.62 -4.93 5.24
C THR A 27 7.09 -4.08 4.10
N VAL A 28 6.87 -4.72 2.96
CA VAL A 28 6.23 -4.13 1.78
C VAL A 28 4.77 -4.55 1.78
N LEU A 29 3.87 -3.59 1.55
CA LEU A 29 2.42 -3.82 1.57
C LEU A 29 1.90 -3.88 0.13
N HIS A 30 1.64 -5.09 -0.37
CA HIS A 30 1.12 -5.35 -1.71
C HIS A 30 -0.40 -5.59 -1.68
N ASN A 31 -1.19 -4.52 -1.78
CA ASN A 31 -2.63 -4.56 -1.52
C ASN A 31 -2.95 -5.23 -0.17
N GLU A 32 -2.17 -4.87 0.85
CA GLU A 32 -2.19 -5.45 2.18
C GLU A 32 -2.28 -4.36 3.24
N ASN A 33 -2.70 -4.75 4.44
CA ASN A 33 -2.71 -3.91 5.62
C ASN A 33 -1.90 -4.51 6.76
N ARG A 34 -1.47 -3.64 7.67
CA ARG A 34 -0.92 -4.00 8.97
C ARG A 34 -1.47 -3.07 10.04
N ASN A 35 -1.88 -3.67 11.15
CA ASN A 35 -2.24 -2.94 12.35
C ASN A 35 -0.96 -2.69 13.17
N LEU A 36 -0.71 -1.43 13.47
CA LEU A 36 0.35 -0.99 14.36
C LEU A 36 -0.31 -0.62 15.70
N CYS A 37 -0.05 -1.43 16.73
CA CYS A 37 -0.65 -1.25 18.05
C CYS A 37 0.39 -0.78 19.07
N SER A 38 0.02 0.17 19.91
CA SER A 38 0.80 0.59 21.06
C SER A 38 0.69 -0.42 22.20
N SER A 39 1.55 -0.29 23.20
CA SER A 39 1.47 -1.05 24.45
C SER A 39 0.20 -0.76 25.25
N SER A 40 -0.47 0.38 25.01
CA SER A 40 -1.77 0.73 25.62
C SER A 40 -2.96 0.08 24.93
N GLY A 41 -2.76 -0.59 23.78
CA GLY A 41 -3.81 -1.23 23.00
C GLY A 41 -4.43 -0.36 21.91
N ASP A 42 -3.97 0.88 21.75
CA ASP A 42 -4.39 1.75 20.66
C ASP A 42 -3.76 1.30 19.35
N CYS A 43 -4.56 1.08 18.31
CA CYS A 43 -4.08 0.59 17.03
C CYS A 43 -4.37 1.58 15.91
N ILE A 44 -3.49 1.60 14.90
CA ILE A 44 -3.67 2.31 13.63
C ILE A 44 -3.55 1.28 12.52
N CYS A 45 -4.48 1.28 11.57
CA CYS A 45 -4.36 0.50 10.35
C CYS A 45 -3.51 1.24 9.34
N VAL A 46 -2.48 0.59 8.81
CA VAL A 46 -1.71 1.09 7.67
C VAL A 46 -1.95 0.15 6.50
N ALA A 47 -2.59 0.64 5.44
CA ALA A 47 -2.86 -0.11 4.22
C ALA A 47 -2.01 0.44 3.07
N GLY A 48 -1.44 -0.45 2.26
CA GLY A 48 -0.70 -0.10 1.06
C GLY A 48 -1.32 -0.75 -0.16
N VAL A 49 -1.47 0.02 -1.24
CA VAL A 49 -1.91 -0.47 -2.55
C VAL A 49 -0.75 -0.50 -3.52
N ASP A 50 -0.79 -1.45 -4.46
CA ASP A 50 0.16 -1.46 -5.57
C ASP A 50 -0.07 -0.26 -6.52
N ASP A 51 0.97 0.08 -7.28
CA ASP A 51 0.93 1.19 -8.23
C ASP A 51 -0.07 0.93 -9.37
N PHE A 52 -0.73 1.99 -9.83
CA PHE A 52 -1.56 1.96 -11.02
C PHE A 52 -0.75 1.75 -12.31
N PHE A 53 0.51 2.16 -12.35
CA PHE A 53 1.36 2.02 -13.53
C PHE A 53 1.79 0.57 -13.79
N THR A 54 1.82 -0.31 -12.78
CA THR A 54 2.11 -1.73 -13.00
C THR A 54 1.01 -2.42 -13.82
N GLU A 55 -0.24 -1.92 -13.71
CA GLU A 55 -1.36 -2.34 -14.55
C GLU A 55 -1.11 -1.96 -16.03
N LYS A 56 -0.52 -0.78 -16.28
CA LYS A 56 -0.10 -0.36 -17.64
C LYS A 56 1.10 -1.16 -18.16
N LEU A 57 2.00 -1.58 -17.28
CA LEU A 57 3.16 -2.42 -17.61
C LEU A 57 2.79 -3.91 -17.77
N ARG A 58 1.53 -4.30 -17.52
CA ARG A 58 1.01 -5.69 -17.62
C ARG A 58 1.83 -6.70 -16.84
N ILE A 59 2.39 -6.29 -15.70
CA ILE A 59 3.09 -7.22 -14.82
C ILE A 59 2.02 -8.09 -14.14
N PRO A 60 2.02 -9.42 -14.35
CA PRO A 60 0.98 -10.29 -13.80
C PRO A 60 0.95 -10.20 -12.27
N GLY A 61 -0.23 -9.96 -11.70
CA GLY A 61 -0.44 -9.89 -10.25
C GLY A 61 -0.34 -8.49 -9.62
N HIS A 62 0.24 -7.51 -10.31
CA HIS A 62 0.41 -6.16 -9.78
C HIS A 62 -0.66 -5.20 -10.31
N HIS A 63 -1.74 -5.04 -9.54
CA HIS A 63 -2.81 -4.10 -9.82
C HIS A 63 -3.26 -3.42 -8.53
N MET A 64 -3.82 -2.23 -8.64
CA MET A 64 -4.33 -1.47 -7.50
C MET A 64 -5.64 -2.09 -6.98
N ASP A 65 -5.62 -2.68 -5.79
CA ASP A 65 -6.79 -3.26 -5.12
C ASP A 65 -6.94 -2.69 -3.70
N ALA A 66 -7.63 -1.55 -3.63
CA ALA A 66 -7.87 -0.86 -2.37
C ALA A 66 -8.86 -1.58 -1.44
N GLU A 67 -9.82 -2.32 -2.00
CA GLU A 67 -10.78 -3.08 -1.17
C GLU A 67 -10.06 -4.21 -0.44
N ARG A 68 -9.16 -4.93 -1.13
CA ARG A 68 -8.31 -5.93 -0.49
C ARG A 68 -7.37 -5.31 0.52
N ALA A 69 -6.70 -4.21 0.17
CA ALA A 69 -5.79 -3.51 1.07
C ALA A 69 -6.48 -3.07 2.36
N LEU A 70 -7.72 -2.56 2.28
CA LEU A 70 -8.48 -2.04 3.42
C LEU A 70 -9.33 -3.10 4.14
N SER A 71 -9.42 -4.33 3.62
CA SER A 71 -10.31 -5.38 4.14
C SER A 71 -10.08 -5.73 5.61
N GLY A 72 -8.83 -5.65 6.08
CA GLY A 72 -8.43 -5.95 7.47
C GLY A 72 -8.47 -4.74 8.42
N CYS A 73 -8.78 -3.54 7.92
CA CYS A 73 -8.88 -2.34 8.74
C CYS A 73 -10.25 -2.26 9.41
N SER A 74 -10.27 -2.17 10.75
CA SER A 74 -11.49 -1.90 11.52
C SER A 74 -11.95 -0.45 11.29
N GLU A 75 -13.27 -0.23 11.25
CA GLU A 75 -13.84 1.12 11.16
C GLU A 75 -13.65 1.94 12.45
N THR A 76 -13.38 1.25 13.57
CA THR A 76 -13.21 1.86 14.90
C THR A 76 -11.82 2.42 15.17
N GLN A 77 -10.86 2.18 14.28
CA GLN A 77 -9.48 2.65 14.42
C GLN A 77 -9.09 3.57 13.25
N PRO A 78 -8.14 4.49 13.44
CA PRO A 78 -7.64 5.33 12.36
C PRO A 78 -7.03 4.49 11.24
N THR A 79 -7.29 4.86 9.99
CA THR A 79 -6.74 4.19 8.81
C THR A 79 -5.92 5.14 7.95
N ILE A 80 -4.65 4.78 7.73
CA ILE A 80 -3.71 5.47 6.84
C ILE A 80 -3.57 4.64 5.57
N LEU A 81 -3.84 5.24 4.41
CA LEU A 81 -3.66 4.62 3.11
C LEU A 81 -2.40 5.18 2.42
N LEU A 82 -1.49 4.30 2.02
CA LEU A 82 -0.29 4.61 1.28
C LEU A 82 -0.53 4.36 -0.22
N VAL A 83 -0.37 5.39 -1.05
CA VAL A 83 -0.64 5.31 -2.49
C VAL A 83 0.47 6.01 -3.27
N HIS A 84 1.12 5.33 -4.22
CA HIS A 84 2.24 5.93 -4.97
C HIS A 84 1.87 6.96 -6.04
N GLN A 85 0.59 7.17 -6.36
CA GLN A 85 0.25 8.25 -7.29
C GLN A 85 -0.99 9.04 -6.82
N PRO A 86 -0.95 10.40 -6.84
CA PRO A 86 -2.09 11.23 -6.42
C PRO A 86 -3.38 11.00 -7.23
N ASN A 87 -3.25 10.68 -8.51
CA ASN A 87 -4.37 10.25 -9.37
C ASN A 87 -4.94 8.88 -8.94
N GLY A 88 -4.08 7.97 -8.48
CA GLY A 88 -4.49 6.72 -7.83
C GLY A 88 -5.32 6.95 -6.57
N ALA A 89 -4.85 7.82 -5.67
CA ALA A 89 -5.59 8.20 -4.46
C ALA A 89 -6.99 8.76 -4.79
N SER A 90 -7.07 9.64 -5.78
CA SER A 90 -8.34 10.20 -6.25
C SER A 90 -9.30 9.13 -6.81
N LYS A 91 -8.77 8.11 -7.49
CA LYS A 91 -9.56 6.98 -8.00
C LYS A 91 -10.09 6.12 -6.85
N ILE A 92 -9.26 5.86 -5.83
CA ILE A 92 -9.66 5.06 -4.67
C ILE A 92 -10.78 5.73 -3.90
N LEU A 93 -10.63 7.02 -3.58
CA LEU A 93 -11.63 7.80 -2.85
C LEU A 93 -13.00 7.83 -3.52
N ARG A 94 -13.07 7.75 -4.86
CA ARG A 94 -14.33 7.72 -5.60
C ARG A 94 -15.02 6.36 -5.61
N ASN A 95 -14.27 5.28 -5.35
CA ASN A 95 -14.75 3.91 -5.57
C ASN A 95 -14.88 3.07 -4.30
N THR A 96 -14.14 3.41 -3.22
CA THR A 96 -14.24 2.67 -1.96
C THR A 96 -15.32 3.24 -1.04
N LYS A 97 -15.96 2.35 -0.28
CA LYS A 97 -16.86 2.73 0.82
C LYS A 97 -16.18 2.66 2.19
N LYS A 98 -14.93 2.17 2.23
CA LYS A 98 -14.16 2.03 3.46
C LYS A 98 -13.74 3.40 3.96
N ARG A 99 -13.74 3.57 5.28
CA ARG A 99 -13.24 4.78 5.94
C ARG A 99 -11.72 4.88 5.78
N ILE A 100 -11.25 6.04 5.34
CA ILE A 100 -9.83 6.40 5.26
C ILE A 100 -9.69 7.77 5.92
N ASP A 101 -8.75 7.89 6.86
CA ASP A 101 -8.56 9.12 7.64
C ASP A 101 -7.40 9.97 7.12
N LEU A 102 -6.41 9.32 6.51
CA LEU A 102 -5.25 9.97 5.91
C LEU A 102 -4.79 9.20 4.69
N ILE A 103 -4.49 9.92 3.62
CA ILE A 103 -3.81 9.37 2.44
C ILE A 103 -2.43 10.02 2.34
N LEU A 104 -1.40 9.18 2.27
CA LEU A 104 -0.04 9.60 1.93
C LEU A 104 0.24 9.19 0.49
N SER A 105 0.40 10.17 -0.38
CA SER A 105 0.76 9.94 -1.77
C SER A 105 1.88 10.85 -2.26
N GLY A 106 2.79 10.29 -3.04
CA GLY A 106 3.93 10.98 -3.64
C GLY A 106 4.46 10.20 -4.81
#